data_AF-A0A268TAK9-F1
#
_entry.id   AF-A0A268TAK9-F1
#
_cell.length_a   1.000
_cell.length_b   1.000
_cell.length_c   1.000
_cell.angle_alpha   90.00
_cell.angle_beta   90.00
_cell.angle_gamma   90.00
#
_symmetry.space_group_name_H-M   'P 1'
#
loop_
_entity.id
_entity.type
_entity.pdbx_description
1 polymer ?
#
loop_
_entity_poly.entity_id
_entity_poly.type
_entity_poly.pdbx_seq_one_letter_code
_entity_poly.pdbx_strand_id
1 'polypeptide(L)'
;MLWAKQQGYLSLDKNSVVLAHDLEDTEELLTASCLCLAQRLQGGGMSVWSEIDYLVVKDYCKKYGLDSIEVYGILKEMNQEIQRIRSE
;
A
#
# COMPACT_ATOMS: atom_id res chain seq x y z
N MET A 1 -15.48 6.31 6.42
CA MET A 1 -14.96 5.00 5.94
C MET A 1 -15.59 4.49 4.63
N LEU A 2 -16.42 5.28 3.92
CA LEU A 2 -16.92 4.86 2.59
C LEU A 2 -15.88 5.00 1.47
N TRP A 3 -14.90 5.89 1.63
CA TRP A 3 -13.95 6.22 0.56
C TRP A 3 -12.93 5.09 0.28
N ALA A 4 -12.40 4.43 1.33
CA ALA A 4 -11.51 3.27 1.18
C ALA A 4 -12.25 2.04 0.62
N LYS A 5 -13.50 1.81 1.06
CA LYS A 5 -14.37 0.76 0.50
C LYS A 5 -14.71 0.99 -0.98
N GLN A 6 -14.82 2.25 -1.42
CA GLN A 6 -15.07 2.58 -2.83
C GLN A 6 -13.80 2.53 -3.69
N GLN A 7 -12.61 2.73 -3.11
CA GLN A 7 -11.33 2.55 -3.82
C GLN A 7 -10.99 1.06 -4.04
N GLY A 8 -11.51 0.15 -3.20
CA GLY A 8 -11.48 -1.30 -3.47
C GLY A 8 -12.28 -1.73 -4.72
N TYR A 9 -13.12 -0.84 -5.26
CA TYR A 9 -13.87 -1.04 -6.50
C TYR A 9 -13.29 -0.27 -7.71
N LEU A 10 -12.09 0.32 -7.60
CA LEU A 10 -11.40 0.87 -8.77
C LEU A 10 -10.60 -0.23 -9.46
N SER A 11 -11.33 -1.15 -10.07
CA SER A 11 -11.13 -1.51 -11.46
C SER A 11 -12.09 -2.64 -11.85
N LEU A 12 -12.94 -2.34 -12.85
CA LEU A 12 -13.71 -3.33 -13.61
C LEU A 12 -12.82 -4.09 -14.63
N ASP A 13 -11.51 -3.88 -14.59
CA ASP A 13 -10.53 -4.62 -15.38
C ASP A 13 -10.30 -6.01 -14.80
N LYS A 14 -10.14 -7.00 -15.66
CA LYS A 14 -9.86 -8.39 -15.26
C LYS A 14 -8.41 -8.56 -14.80
N ASN A 15 -7.59 -7.52 -15.02
CA ASN A 15 -6.18 -7.43 -14.65
C ASN A 15 -5.92 -6.62 -13.39
N SER A 16 -6.94 -5.99 -12.80
CA SER A 16 -6.76 -5.44 -11.46
C SER A 16 -6.71 -6.57 -10.47
N VAL A 17 -5.60 -6.63 -9.75
CA VAL A 17 -5.37 -7.52 -8.62
C VAL A 17 -6.49 -7.25 -7.62
N VAL A 18 -7.53 -8.08 -7.67
CA VAL A 18 -8.40 -8.35 -6.54
C VAL A 18 -7.45 -8.62 -5.39
N LEU A 19 -7.50 -7.84 -4.32
CA LEU A 19 -6.82 -8.24 -3.08
C LEU A 19 -7.29 -9.68 -2.84
N ALA A 20 -6.39 -10.65 -2.99
CA ALA A 20 -6.73 -12.07 -3.08
C ALA A 20 -7.39 -12.62 -1.80
N HIS A 21 -7.47 -11.77 -0.76
CA HIS A 21 -7.98 -12.04 0.56
C HIS A 21 -8.81 -10.84 1.03
N ASP A 22 -9.95 -11.14 1.67
CA ASP A 22 -10.71 -10.13 2.41
C ASP A 22 -9.86 -9.65 3.60
N LEU A 23 -9.73 -8.34 3.77
CA LEU A 23 -9.09 -7.76 4.96
C LEU A 23 -10.05 -7.93 6.14
N GLU A 24 -9.62 -8.67 7.16
CA GLU A 24 -10.46 -9.15 8.25
C GLU A 24 -10.56 -8.13 9.38
N ASP A 25 -9.52 -7.33 9.59
CA ASP A 25 -9.45 -6.39 10.71
C ASP A 25 -9.18 -4.92 10.30
N THR A 26 -9.34 -4.04 11.29
CA THR A 26 -9.18 -2.60 11.09
C THR A 26 -7.71 -2.21 10.87
N GLU A 27 -6.78 -2.98 11.42
CA GLU A 27 -5.35 -2.72 11.35
C GLU A 27 -4.81 -3.04 9.95
N GLU A 28 -5.23 -4.16 9.36
CA GLU A 28 -5.02 -4.55 7.98
C GLU A 28 -5.57 -3.50 7.02
N LEU A 29 -6.81 -3.01 7.26
CA LEU A 29 -7.42 -1.96 6.45
C LEU A 29 -6.63 -0.64 6.49
N LEU A 30 -6.17 -0.24 7.68
CA LEU A 30 -5.37 0.97 7.86
C LEU A 30 -4.00 0.81 7.22
N THR A 31 -3.38 -0.36 7.35
CA THR A 31 -2.07 -0.67 6.78
C THR A 31 -2.12 -0.69 5.25
N ALA A 32 -3.11 -1.37 4.65
CA ALA A 32 -3.33 -1.37 3.21
C ALA A 32 -3.61 0.04 2.68
N SER A 33 -4.44 0.82 3.39
CA SER A 33 -4.70 2.21 3.05
C SER A 33 -3.43 3.08 3.12
N CYS A 34 -2.59 2.85 4.12
CA CYS A 34 -1.31 3.53 4.28
C CYS A 34 -0.36 3.20 3.12
N LEU A 35 -0.31 1.92 2.69
CA LEU A 35 0.47 1.50 1.52
C LEU A 35 0.08 2.28 0.27
N CYS A 36 -1.21 2.35 -0.04
CA CYS A 36 -1.71 3.06 -1.22
C CYS A 36 -1.33 4.55 -1.23
N LEU A 37 -1.27 5.19 -0.05
CA LEU A 37 -0.95 6.61 0.07
C LEU A 37 0.56 6.87 0.09
N ALA A 38 1.34 5.99 0.72
CA ALA A 38 2.77 6.18 0.93
C ALA A 38 3.62 5.65 -0.23
N GLN A 39 3.09 4.74 -1.04
CA GLN A 39 3.82 4.18 -2.18
C GLN A 39 3.99 5.22 -3.28
N ARG A 40 5.24 5.50 -3.63
CA ARG A 40 5.63 6.36 -4.75
C ARG A 40 6.22 5.50 -5.85
N LEU A 41 5.63 5.58 -7.04
CA LEU A 41 6.20 5.01 -8.25
C LEU A 41 7.27 5.96 -8.80
N GLN A 42 8.47 5.43 -8.97
CA GLN A 42 9.60 6.09 -9.61
C GLN A 42 9.88 5.35 -10.92
N GLY A 43 10.22 6.08 -11.98
CA GLY A 43 10.54 5.44 -13.26
C GLY A 43 11.22 6.38 -14.23
N GLY A 44 12.20 5.84 -14.96
CA GLY A 44 12.95 6.54 -15.99
C GLY A 44 13.76 5.57 -16.87
N GLY A 45 13.71 5.77 -18.19
CA GLY A 45 14.44 4.94 -19.16
C GLY A 45 13.83 3.54 -19.33
N MET A 46 14.35 2.55 -18.59
CA MET A 46 14.04 1.11 -18.76
C MET A 46 13.62 0.39 -17.48
N SER A 47 13.56 1.05 -16.32
CA SER A 47 13.08 0.42 -15.08
C SER A 47 12.04 1.28 -14.35
N VAL A 48 11.08 0.58 -13.75
CA VAL A 48 10.06 1.12 -12.85
C VAL A 48 10.30 0.49 -11.50
N TRP A 49 10.43 1.30 -10.46
CA TRP A 49 10.54 0.84 -9.08
C TRP A 49 9.61 1.66 -8.20
N SER A 50 9.38 1.18 -6.98
CA SER A 50 8.51 1.85 -6.01
C SER A 50 9.23 2.02 -4.68
N GLU A 51 8.96 3.12 -4.01
CA GLU A 51 9.48 3.43 -2.69
C GLU A 51 8.34 3.77 -1.75
N ILE A 52 8.54 3.58 -0.45
CA ILE A 52 7.57 3.98 0.58
C ILE A 52 8.05 5.28 1.21
N ASP A 53 7.23 6.34 1.12
CA ASP A 53 7.51 7.62 1.74
C ASP A 53 7.21 7.59 3.24
N TYR A 54 8.27 7.55 4.05
CA TYR A 54 8.15 7.52 5.50
C TYR A 54 7.43 8.73 6.09
N LEU A 55 7.50 9.92 5.47
CA LEU A 55 6.80 11.09 6.01
C LEU A 55 5.28 10.91 5.94
N VAL A 56 4.79 10.32 4.84
CA VAL A 56 3.38 9.97 4.69
C VAL A 56 2.98 8.91 5.71
N VAL A 57 3.80 7.86 5.89
CA VAL A 57 3.54 6.81 6.88
C VAL A 57 3.47 7.39 8.29
N LYS A 58 4.44 8.23 8.67
CA LYS A 58 4.51 8.86 9.99
C LYS A 58 3.26 9.71 10.28
N ASP A 59 2.87 10.56 9.33
CA ASP A 59 1.72 11.45 9.52
C ASP A 59 0.40 10.66 9.53
N TYR A 60 0.30 9.60 8.73
CA TYR A 60 -0.84 8.68 8.73
C TYR A 60 -0.95 7.92 10.06
N CYS A 61 0.15 7.32 10.53
CA CYS A 61 0.17 6.56 11.79
C CYS A 61 -0.16 7.45 12.98
N LYS A 62 0.34 8.70 13.00
CA LYS A 62 -0.03 9.69 14.03
C LYS A 62 -1.54 9.96 14.08
N LYS A 63 -2.21 9.99 12.91
CA LYS A 63 -3.66 10.24 12.83
C LYS A 63 -4.49 9.08 13.38
N TYR A 64 -4.03 7.84 13.23
CA TYR A 64 -4.78 6.64 13.62
C TYR A 64 -4.25 5.96 14.88
N GLY A 65 -3.21 6.51 15.50
CA GLY A 65 -2.62 5.97 16.73
C GLY A 65 -1.81 4.69 16.53
N LEU A 66 -1.16 4.54 15.38
CA LEU A 66 -0.35 3.37 15.02
C LEU A 66 1.15 3.63 15.28
N ASP A 67 1.94 2.56 15.44
CA ASP A 67 3.40 2.65 15.48
C ASP A 67 3.96 2.88 14.06
N SER A 68 4.49 4.09 13.83
CA SER A 68 5.01 4.47 12.51
C SER A 68 6.24 3.67 12.07
N ILE A 69 7.04 3.15 13.00
CA ILE A 69 8.25 2.39 12.69
C ILE A 69 7.87 0.98 12.27
N GLU A 70 6.97 0.34 13.03
CA GLU A 70 6.46 -0.99 12.72
C GLU A 70 5.71 -1.00 11.38
N VAL A 71 4.75 -0.09 11.20
CA VAL A 71 4.00 0.04 9.94
C VAL A 71 4.95 0.31 8.77
N TYR A 72 5.95 1.18 8.93
CA TYR A 72 6.92 1.43 7.87
C TYR A 72 7.76 0.19 7.50
N GLY A 73 8.07 -0.67 8.48
CA GLY A 73 8.70 -1.97 8.25
C GLY A 73 7.83 -2.87 7.37
N ILE A 74 6.58 -3.09 7.80
CA ILE A 74 5.60 -3.91 7.08
C ILE A 74 5.41 -3.42 5.65
N LEU A 75 5.21 -2.11 5.46
CA LEU A 75 4.99 -1.53 4.13
C LEU A 75 6.20 -1.71 3.20
N LYS A 76 7.43 -1.72 3.72
CA LYS A 76 8.63 -1.98 2.92
C LYS A 76 8.71 -3.44 2.47
N GLU A 77 8.37 -4.39 3.34
CA GLU A 77 8.31 -5.81 3.00
C GLU A 77 7.24 -6.06 1.92
N MET A 78 6.04 -5.49 2.09
CA MET A 78 4.98 -5.56 1.09
C MET A 78 5.42 -4.95 -0.26
N ASN A 79 6.10 -3.81 -0.23
CA ASN A 79 6.59 -3.15 -1.45
C ASN A 79 7.66 -3.97 -2.18
N GLN A 80 8.55 -4.64 -1.45
CA GLN A 80 9.54 -5.55 -2.03
C GLN A 80 8.86 -6.75 -2.72
N GLU A 81 7.85 -7.33 -2.07
CA GLU A 81 7.11 -8.45 -2.64
C GLU A 81 6.33 -8.06 -3.91
N ILE A 82 5.70 -6.87 -3.91
CA ILE A 82 5.07 -6.31 -5.11
C ILE A 82 6.09 -6.14 -6.25
N GLN A 83 7.30 -5.70 -5.96
CA GLN A 83 8.34 -5.56 -6.99
C GLN A 83 8.80 -6.92 -7.52
N ARG A 84 8.97 -7.91 -6.64
CA ARG A 84 9.31 -9.28 -7.03
C ARG A 84 8.29 -9.83 -8.02
N ILE A 85 7.00 -9.76 -7.68
CA ILE A 85 5.89 -10.23 -8.53
C ILE A 85 5.84 -9.49 -9.87
N ARG A 86 6.13 -8.18 -9.90
CA ARG A 86 6.14 -7.38 -11.14
C ARG A 86 7.33 -7.65 -12.06
N SER A 87 8.42 -8.20 -11.50
CA SER A 87 9.63 -8.55 -12.24
C SER A 87 9.63 -9.97 -12.81
N GLU A 88 8.65 -10.79 -12.40
CA GLU A 88 8.35 -12.13 -12.95
C GLU A 88 7.44 -12.05 -14.18
#